data_AF-H8H3K4-F1
#
_entry.id   AF-H8H3K4-F1
#
_cell.length_a   1.000
_cell.length_b   1.000
_cell.length_c   1.000
_cell.angle_alpha   90.00
_cell.angle_beta   90.00
_cell.angle_gamma   90.00
#
_symmetry.space_group_name_H-M   'P 1'
#
loop_
_entity.id
_entity.type
_entity.pdbx_description
1 polymer ?
#
loop_
_entity_poly.entity_id
_entity_poly.type
_entity_poly.pdbx_seq_one_letter_code
_entity_poly.pdbx_strand_id
1 'polypeptide(L)'
;MRSRKRYAKTKDPATGRQVALHRQLMAEHLGRPLLPGEIVHHRDGDSTNNDPSNLMVLPSQRYHAHVEYHLRCEQRGMPALFPEYFPGVREVSLVREPQRGTLFEHVLLSGQPSRRRW
;
A
#
# COMPACT_ATOMS: atom_id res chain seq x y z
N MET A 1 -10.44 -23.20 -0.98
CA MET A 1 -9.94 -22.66 -2.27
C MET A 1 -10.02 -21.14 -2.25
N ARG A 2 -8.98 -20.42 -2.67
CA ARG A 2 -9.07 -18.95 -2.83
C ARG A 2 -9.95 -18.66 -4.05
N SER A 3 -10.95 -17.80 -3.88
CA SER A 3 -11.74 -17.29 -5.01
C SER A 3 -10.86 -16.39 -5.88
N ARG A 4 -11.08 -16.43 -7.20
CA ARG A 4 -10.37 -15.57 -8.15
C ARG A 4 -10.89 -14.13 -8.01
N LYS A 5 -9.99 -13.15 -7.84
CA LYS A 5 -10.36 -11.73 -7.81
C LYS A 5 -11.10 -11.35 -9.11
N ARG A 6 -12.19 -10.61 -8.99
CA ARG A 6 -12.95 -10.07 -10.13
C ARG A 6 -12.60 -8.60 -10.29
N TYR A 7 -12.22 -8.22 -11.51
CA TYR A 7 -11.94 -6.83 -11.86
C TYR A 7 -12.97 -6.33 -12.86
N ALA A 8 -13.41 -5.08 -12.68
CA ALA A 8 -14.17 -4.38 -13.70
C ALA A 8 -13.32 -4.21 -14.97
N LYS A 9 -13.98 -4.25 -16.13
CA LYS A 9 -13.36 -4.11 -17.44
C LYS A 9 -14.06 -3.01 -18.22
N THR A 10 -13.33 -2.39 -19.12
CA THR A 10 -13.84 -1.41 -20.08
C THR A 10 -13.25 -1.70 -21.45
N LYS A 11 -13.86 -1.17 -22.52
CA LYS A 11 -13.33 -1.31 -23.87
C LYS A 11 -12.50 -0.09 -24.21
N ASP A 12 -11.27 -0.31 -24.62
CA ASP A 12 -10.43 0.74 -25.17
C ASP A 12 -10.99 1.16 -26.56
N PRO A 13 -11.35 2.44 -26.77
CA PRO A 13 -11.90 2.90 -28.04
C PRO A 13 -10.88 2.88 -29.19
N ALA A 14 -9.58 2.97 -28.90
CA ALA A 14 -8.54 2.99 -29.92
C ALA A 14 -8.24 1.58 -30.46
N THR A 15 -8.19 0.58 -29.57
CA THR A 15 -7.83 -0.80 -29.95
C THR A 15 -9.01 -1.76 -30.01
N GLY A 16 -10.18 -1.38 -29.48
CA GLY A 16 -11.36 -2.24 -29.32
C GLY A 16 -11.20 -3.35 -28.27
N ARG A 17 -10.03 -3.46 -27.62
CA ARG A 17 -9.72 -4.53 -26.67
C ARG A 17 -10.33 -4.24 -25.30
N GLN A 18 -10.67 -5.31 -24.57
CA GLN A 18 -11.04 -5.17 -23.16
C GLN A 18 -9.80 -4.92 -22.31
N VAL A 19 -9.82 -3.84 -21.54
CA VAL A 19 -8.78 -3.47 -20.57
C VAL A 19 -9.36 -3.46 -19.16
N ALA A 20 -8.48 -3.65 -18.16
CA ALA A 20 -8.89 -3.59 -16.76
C ALA A 20 -9.18 -2.13 -16.36
N LEU A 21 -10.34 -1.87 -15.76
CA LEU A 21 -10.81 -0.52 -15.47
C LEU A 21 -9.84 0.26 -14.57
N HIS A 22 -9.40 -0.33 -13.45
CA HIS A 22 -8.42 0.30 -12.56
C HIS A 22 -7.10 0.68 -13.26
N ARG A 23 -6.67 -0.06 -14.30
CA ARG A 23 -5.47 0.29 -15.06
C ARG A 23 -5.70 1.49 -15.95
N GLN A 24 -6.87 1.55 -16.59
CA GLN A 24 -7.24 2.70 -17.41
C GLN A 24 -7.38 3.97 -16.55
N LEU A 25 -8.09 3.89 -15.43
CA LEU A 25 -8.26 5.03 -14.51
C LEU A 25 -6.92 5.57 -14.00
N MET A 26 -5.97 4.69 -13.65
CA MET A 26 -4.64 5.15 -13.23
C MET A 26 -3.79 5.72 -14.37
N ALA A 27 -3.95 5.22 -15.60
CA ALA A 27 -3.28 5.82 -16.76
C ALA A 27 -3.81 7.23 -17.05
N GLU A 28 -5.14 7.41 -16.98
CA GLU A 28 -5.80 8.71 -17.11
C GLU A 28 -5.35 9.66 -15.99
N HIS A 29 -5.34 9.20 -14.74
CA HIS A 29 -4.91 9.98 -13.58
C HIS A 29 -3.45 10.45 -13.68
N LEU A 30 -2.56 9.60 -14.21
CA LEU A 30 -1.15 9.94 -14.42
C LEU A 30 -0.91 10.78 -15.68
N GLY A 31 -1.90 10.93 -16.56
CA GLY A 31 -1.74 11.57 -17.87
C GLY A 31 -0.79 10.83 -18.82
N ARG A 32 -0.47 9.55 -18.55
CA ARG A 32 0.42 8.71 -19.36
C ARG A 32 0.02 7.23 -19.26
N PRO A 33 0.34 6.42 -20.28
CA PRO A 33 0.18 4.97 -20.15
C PRO A 33 1.05 4.42 -18.99
N LEU A 34 0.56 3.35 -18.37
CA LEU A 34 1.36 2.59 -17.40
C LEU A 34 2.54 1.93 -18.10
N LEU A 35 3.71 2.01 -17.48
CA LEU A 35 4.93 1.38 -17.97
C LEU A 35 4.82 -0.15 -17.91
N PRO A 36 5.58 -0.86 -18.75
CA PRO A 36 5.73 -2.30 -18.61
C PRO A 36 6.24 -2.65 -17.21
N GLY A 37 5.48 -3.46 -16.48
CA GLY A 37 5.80 -3.89 -15.12
C GLY A 37 5.09 -3.11 -14.01
N GLU A 38 4.53 -1.93 -14.28
CA GLU A 38 3.73 -1.19 -13.31
C GLU A 38 2.44 -1.97 -12.96
N ILE A 39 2.17 -2.14 -11.66
CA ILE A 39 1.02 -2.87 -11.12
C ILE A 39 0.14 -1.92 -10.32
N VAL A 40 -1.17 -1.98 -10.53
CA VAL A 40 -2.13 -1.21 -9.72
C VAL A 40 -2.56 -2.04 -8.51
N HIS A 41 -2.39 -1.48 -7.33
CA HIS A 41 -2.79 -2.04 -6.04
C HIS A 41 -4.04 -1.32 -5.52
N HIS A 42 -4.95 -2.05 -4.89
CA HIS A 42 -6.13 -1.50 -4.21
C HIS A 42 -5.84 -1.47 -2.71
N ARG A 43 -5.83 -0.28 -2.10
CA ARG A 43 -5.39 -0.06 -0.71
C ARG A 43 -6.30 -0.77 0.30
N ASP A 44 -7.60 -0.81 0.03
CA ASP A 44 -8.60 -1.49 0.85
C ASP A 44 -8.67 -3.02 0.63
N GLY A 45 -8.00 -3.53 -0.41
CA GLY A 45 -8.04 -4.93 -0.80
C GLY A 45 -9.28 -5.37 -1.58
N ASP A 46 -10.25 -4.49 -1.82
CA ASP A 46 -11.44 -4.75 -2.63
C ASP A 46 -11.16 -4.42 -4.11
N SER A 47 -11.17 -5.45 -4.96
CA SER A 47 -10.92 -5.30 -6.39
C SER A 47 -12.07 -4.66 -7.18
N THR A 48 -13.19 -4.36 -6.52
CA THR A 48 -14.35 -3.68 -7.10
C THR A 48 -14.37 -2.18 -6.82
N ASN A 49 -13.65 -1.72 -5.78
CA ASN A 49 -13.52 -0.30 -5.45
C ASN A 49 -12.46 0.37 -6.33
N ASN A 50 -12.89 0.98 -7.44
CA ASN A 50 -12.02 1.60 -8.43
C ASN A 50 -11.84 3.12 -8.23
N ASP A 51 -12.16 3.66 -7.04
CA ASP A 51 -11.90 5.08 -6.76
C ASP A 51 -10.40 5.39 -6.90
N PRO A 52 -9.97 6.43 -7.66
CA PRO A 52 -8.56 6.74 -7.85
C PRO A 52 -7.78 6.92 -6.53
N SER A 53 -8.42 7.38 -5.46
CA SER A 53 -7.79 7.51 -4.13
C SER A 53 -7.52 6.15 -3.47
N ASN A 54 -8.31 5.12 -3.80
CA ASN A 54 -8.10 3.75 -3.34
C ASN A 54 -7.03 3.01 -4.17
N LEU A 55 -6.66 3.53 -5.33
CA LEU A 55 -5.69 2.93 -6.22
C LEU A 55 -4.28 3.47 -5.97
N MET A 56 -3.28 2.63 -6.24
CA MET A 56 -1.87 3.02 -6.21
C MET A 56 -1.11 2.27 -7.27
N VAL A 57 -0.22 2.95 -8.00
CA VAL A 57 0.69 2.31 -8.94
C VAL A 57 1.98 1.92 -8.22
N LEU A 58 2.34 0.65 -8.34
CA LEU A 58 3.56 0.05 -7.83
C LEU A 58 4.53 -0.26 -8.97
N PRO A 59 5.85 -0.14 -8.75
CA PRO A 59 6.85 -0.22 -9.83
C PRO A 59 7.03 -1.62 -10.41
N SER A 60 6.65 -2.67 -9.67
CA SER A 60 6.81 -4.05 -10.14
C SER A 60 5.90 -5.04 -9.41
N GLN A 61 5.67 -6.20 -10.04
CA GLN A 61 5.01 -7.34 -9.41
C GLN A 61 5.75 -7.85 -8.16
N ARG A 62 7.09 -7.80 -8.16
CA ARG A 62 7.91 -8.18 -7.00
C ARG A 62 7.65 -7.24 -5.82
N TYR A 63 7.63 -5.94 -6.07
CA TYR A 63 7.33 -4.95 -5.03
C TYR A 63 5.89 -5.11 -4.52
N HIS A 64 4.91 -5.31 -5.40
CA HIS A 64 3.54 -5.63 -5.01
C HIS A 64 3.46 -6.85 -4.08
N ALA A 65 4.16 -7.95 -4.39
CA ALA A 65 4.18 -9.14 -3.55
C ALA A 65 4.83 -8.89 -2.17
N HIS A 66 5.88 -8.06 -2.12
CA HIS A 66 6.54 -7.66 -0.88
C HIS A 66 5.63 -6.82 0.02
N VAL A 67 4.97 -5.81 -0.56
CA VAL A 67 3.96 -4.99 0.13
C VAL A 67 2.83 -5.87 0.69
N GLU A 68 2.27 -6.75 -0.13
CA GLU A 68 1.23 -7.70 0.26
C GLU A 68 1.65 -8.64 1.40
N TYR A 69 2.92 -9.04 1.45
CA TYR A 69 3.45 -9.82 2.57
C TYR A 69 3.41 -9.02 3.86
N HIS A 70 3.91 -7.78 3.85
CA HIS A 70 3.92 -6.92 5.03
C HIS A 70 2.52 -6.58 5.52
N LEU A 71 1.58 -6.28 4.62
CA LEU A 71 0.17 -6.05 4.99
C LEU A 71 -0.45 -7.26 5.69
N ARG A 72 -0.14 -8.49 5.24
CA ARG A 72 -0.61 -9.71 5.90
C ARG A 72 0.03 -9.95 7.27
N CYS A 73 1.32 -9.66 7.42
CA CYS A 73 1.99 -9.72 8.72
C CYS A 73 1.39 -8.72 9.69
N GLU A 74 1.13 -7.49 9.24
CA GLU A 74 0.52 -6.44 10.06
C GLU A 74 -0.90 -6.82 10.51
N GLN A 75 -1.72 -7.38 9.61
CA GLN A 75 -3.06 -7.91 9.98
C GLN A 75 -3.00 -9.03 11.03
N ARG A 76 -1.85 -9.69 11.21
CA ARG A 76 -1.60 -10.70 12.25
C ARG A 76 -0.97 -10.10 13.51
N GLY A 77 -0.84 -8.78 13.61
CA GLY A 77 -0.21 -8.10 14.74
C GLY A 77 1.32 -8.03 14.67
N MET A 78 1.92 -8.30 13.49
CA MET A 78 3.36 -8.23 13.27
C MET A 78 3.67 -7.10 12.26
N PRO A 79 3.65 -5.83 12.70
CA PRO A 79 4.01 -4.72 11.81
C PRO A 79 5.47 -4.85 11.34
N ALA A 80 5.78 -4.25 10.19
CA ALA A 80 7.16 -4.13 9.75
C ALA A 80 7.96 -3.30 10.78
N LEU A 81 9.26 -3.57 10.90
CA LEU A 81 10.15 -2.83 11.80
C LEU A 81 10.21 -1.32 11.45
N PHE A 82 10.06 -1.01 10.16
CA PHE A 82 10.11 0.35 9.62
C PHE A 82 8.94 0.56 8.64
N PRO A 83 7.71 0.80 9.15
CA PRO A 83 6.51 0.95 8.33
C PRO A 83 6.58 2.16 7.38
N GLU A 84 7.36 3.18 7.72
CA GLU A 84 7.60 4.38 6.90
C GLU A 84 8.26 4.09 5.55
N TYR A 85 8.97 2.96 5.41
CA TYR A 85 9.54 2.54 4.12
C TYR A 85 8.52 1.92 3.16
N PHE A 86 7.25 1.86 3.55
CA PHE A 86 6.13 1.48 2.68
C PHE A 86 5.21 2.68 2.40
N PRO A 87 5.74 3.82 1.90
CA PRO A 87 4.95 5.02 1.70
C PRO A 87 3.81 4.74 0.72
N GLY A 88 2.62 5.21 1.06
CA GLY A 88 1.46 5.12 0.17
C GLY A 88 0.77 3.76 0.14
N VAL A 89 1.23 2.71 0.84
CA VAL A 89 0.43 1.47 0.97
C VAL A 89 -0.69 1.67 2.00
N ARG A 90 -0.38 2.41 3.07
CA ARG A 90 -1.33 2.91 4.07
C ARG A 90 -0.95 4.35 4.39
N GLU A 91 -1.95 5.16 4.73
CA GLU A 91 -1.71 6.44 5.36
C GLU A 91 -0.98 6.14 6.68
N VAL A 92 0.29 6.54 6.76
CA VAL A 92 1.08 6.34 7.97
C VAL A 92 0.48 7.28 9.01
N SER A 93 -0.41 6.76 9.86
CA SER A 93 -0.70 7.43 11.13
C SER A 93 0.62 7.41 11.89
N LEU A 94 1.38 8.51 11.77
CA LEU A 94 2.78 8.67 12.17
C LEU A 94 3.09 8.38 13.65
N VAL A 95 2.08 8.07 14.46
CA VAL A 95 2.25 7.57 15.81
C VAL A 95 1.11 6.58 16.08
N ARG A 96 1.34 5.28 15.89
CA ARG A 96 0.64 4.32 16.75
C ARG A 96 1.35 4.41 18.08
N GLU A 97 0.70 4.99 19.08
CA GLU A 97 1.17 4.98 20.47
C GLU A 97 1.70 3.57 20.79
N PRO A 98 2.92 3.45 21.35
CA PRO A 98 3.48 2.13 21.63
C PRO A 98 2.47 1.36 22.48
N GLN A 99 1.98 0.24 21.94
CA GLN A 99 1.06 -0.60 22.69
C GLN A 99 1.83 -1.14 23.90
N ARG A 100 1.26 -0.98 25.09
CA ARG A 100 1.80 -1.55 26.34
C ARG A 100 2.08 -3.04 26.13
N GLY A 101 3.26 -3.50 26.53
CA GLY A 101 3.73 -4.87 26.39
C GLY A 101 4.46 -5.18 25.07
N THR A 102 4.72 -4.19 24.21
CA THR A 102 5.56 -4.38 23.01
C THR A 102 7.02 -4.03 23.29
N LEU A 103 7.94 -4.64 22.54
CA LEU A 103 9.39 -4.36 22.63
C LEU A 103 9.71 -2.86 22.54
N PHE A 104 8.90 -2.09 21.82
CA PHE A 104 9.10 -0.66 21.58
C PHE A 104 8.63 0.24 22.72
N GLU A 105 7.90 -0.28 23.71
CA GLU A 105 7.43 0.48 24.89
C GLU A 105 8.59 1.20 25.59
N HIS A 106 9.75 0.55 25.70
CA HIS A 106 10.91 1.09 26.41
C HIS A 106 11.99 1.69 25.49
N VAL A 107 11.92 1.46 24.17
CA VAL A 107 12.93 1.93 23.21
C VAL A 107 12.76 3.43 22.93
N LEU A 108 11.53 3.91 22.78
CA LEU A 108 11.24 5.31 22.44
C LEU A 108 11.31 6.29 23.63
N LEU A 109 11.34 5.78 24.87
CA LEU A 109 11.43 6.61 26.09
C LEU A 109 12.88 6.94 26.52
N SER A 110 13.89 6.34 25.87
CA SER A 110 15.30 6.56 26.22
C SER A 110 15.91 7.84 25.62
N GLY A 111 15.15 8.57 24.79
CA GLY A 111 15.57 9.79 24.11
C GLY A 111 15.20 11.11 24.79
N GLN A 112 14.79 11.12 26.07
CA GLN A 112 14.68 12.41 26.77
C GLN A 112 16.10 12.96 27.02
N PRO A 113 16.43 14.18 26.54
CA PRO A 113 17.72 14.77 26.83
C PRO A 113 17.82 14.89 28.34
N SER A 114 18.81 14.21 28.95
CA SER A 114 19.16 14.48 30.33
C SER A 114 19.45 15.97 30.40
N ARG A 115 18.57 16.74 31.06
CA ARG A 115 18.87 18.11 31.46
C ARG A 115 20.01 18.01 32.48
N ARG A 116 21.25 17.88 32.00
CA ARG A 116 22.43 18.10 32.83
C ARG A 116 22.42 19.59 33.15
N ARG A 117 21.92 19.89 34.34
CA ARG A 117 22.12 21.17 34.99
C ARG A 117 23.38 21.00 35.83
N TRP A 118 24.37 21.82 35.51
CA TRP A 118 25.66 22.05 36.18
C TRP A 118 26.74 20.99 35.93
#